data_AF-X8JFF6-F1
#
_entry.id   AF-X8JFF6-F1
#
_cell.length_a   1.000
_cell.length_b   1.000
_cell.length_c   1.000
_cell.angle_alpha   90.00
_cell.angle_beta   90.00
_cell.angle_gamma   90.00
#
_symmetry.space_group_name_H-M   'P 1'
#
loop_
_entity.id
_entity.type
_entity.pdbx_description
1 polymer ?
#
loop_
_entity_poly.entity_id
_entity_poly.type
_entity_poly.pdbx_seq_one_letter_code
_entity_poly.pdbx_strand_id
1 'polypeptide(L)'
;MPDDALLSQILSKLDALATSQATLTERVESLTRTGVNTSIPGQTNRPASPTVMLSSSGLGLGTSPPVSSSPSVAGIPTVVSVSALTASRPANTPIEQPKDKVLYPNRVILTTYPDQTGIKPIPLSWAADSPAARGPIVCSRLPTSIKLRNAIGAHSGSYSIYRALAIAMGTLSPTHQPNYSLTEPPVEIPPQASWFDPKKIVSFDPWGHVVQQVYATEIANGLDVRPSIAVTKAHIKLSEIDAALTTPTALPIDGKIVIKSRPVLNPDGTQSDANPGIELACSKAAVEPVWWLPGVAERFGIHESLLRRALFEETGGMYPELITRPDIKVFLPPIGGLTVYIFGNPAHMRDPTKELTLRVHDECNGSDVFGSDICTCKPYLVFAIEECVRTAQKGGVGIVVYFRKEGRALGEVTKYLVYNLRKRGGDSADKYFKSTELIAGVKDMRFQALMPDILHWLGITKIDNMISMSDMKYNAIVDSGISILKRYDLPEHLIPPDSRVEIDAKIASGYFTSGKKVTEADLYKTVGRTWEETDH
;
A
#
# COMPACT_ATOMS: atom_id res chain seq x y z
N MET A 1 -62.93 6.24 -16.92
CA MET A 1 -62.32 7.59 -16.84
C MET A 1 -61.69 7.81 -15.46
N PRO A 2 -60.42 7.41 -15.29
CA PRO A 2 -59.51 8.10 -14.36
C PRO A 2 -58.09 8.37 -14.92
N ASP A 3 -57.84 8.22 -16.22
CA ASP A 3 -56.47 8.27 -16.80
C ASP A 3 -55.98 9.67 -17.22
N ASP A 4 -56.89 10.59 -17.59
CA ASP A 4 -56.50 11.91 -18.07
C ASP A 4 -55.90 12.83 -16.99
N ALA A 5 -56.28 12.60 -15.72
CA ALA A 5 -55.77 13.39 -14.60
C ALA A 5 -54.31 13.03 -14.26
N LEU A 6 -53.96 11.75 -14.37
CA LEU A 6 -52.59 11.28 -14.16
C LEU A 6 -51.68 11.71 -15.31
N LEU A 7 -52.17 11.61 -16.55
CA LEU A 7 -51.44 12.06 -17.73
C LEU A 7 -51.17 13.57 -17.70
N SER A 8 -52.16 14.37 -17.27
CA SER A 8 -52.01 15.82 -17.09
C SER A 8 -51.00 16.17 -15.98
N GLN A 9 -50.96 15.41 -14.89
CA GLN A 9 -49.94 15.60 -13.84
C GLN A 9 -48.53 15.23 -14.32
N ILE A 10 -48.40 14.20 -15.15
CA ILE A 10 -47.11 13.79 -15.72
C ILE A 10 -46.60 14.85 -16.70
N LEU A 11 -47.47 15.35 -17.58
CA LEU A 11 -47.14 16.43 -18.52
C LEU A 11 -46.71 17.71 -17.77
N SER A 12 -47.47 18.12 -16.74
CA SER A 12 -47.11 19.28 -15.91
C SER A 12 -45.74 19.13 -15.24
N LYS A 13 -45.40 17.93 -14.76
CA LYS A 13 -44.08 17.66 -14.16
C LYS A 13 -42.96 17.67 -15.20
N LEU A 14 -43.21 17.18 -16.41
CA LEU A 14 -42.25 17.20 -17.51
C LEU A 14 -41.97 18.63 -17.99
N ASP A 15 -43.00 19.47 -18.10
CA ASP A 15 -42.84 20.88 -18.47
C ASP A 15 -42.06 21.67 -17.40
N ALA A 16 -42.31 21.38 -16.12
CA ALA A 16 -41.55 21.95 -15.01
C ALA A 16 -40.07 21.53 -15.04
N LEU A 17 -39.79 20.26 -15.37
CA LEU A 17 -38.43 19.74 -15.54
C LEU A 17 -37.71 20.38 -16.72
N ALA A 18 -38.38 20.50 -17.87
CA ALA A 18 -37.83 21.16 -19.05
C ALA A 18 -37.50 22.64 -18.77
N THR A 19 -38.38 23.34 -18.06
CA THR A 19 -38.16 24.73 -17.64
C THR A 19 -36.96 24.83 -16.69
N SER A 20 -36.87 23.95 -15.69
CA SER A 20 -35.74 23.90 -14.75
C SER A 20 -34.41 23.62 -15.44
N GLN A 21 -34.41 22.75 -16.47
CA GLN A 21 -33.21 22.42 -17.23
C GLN A 21 -32.78 23.60 -18.12
N ALA A 22 -33.72 24.33 -18.72
CA ALA A 22 -33.43 25.56 -19.46
C ALA A 22 -32.80 26.63 -18.55
N THR A 23 -33.36 26.84 -17.35
CA THR A 23 -32.81 27.80 -16.37
C THR A 23 -31.41 27.39 -15.88
N LEU A 24 -31.16 26.10 -15.68
CA LEU A 24 -29.83 25.58 -15.31
C LEU A 24 -28.82 25.80 -16.44
N THR A 25 -29.23 25.56 -17.69
CA THR A 25 -28.37 25.77 -18.87
C THR A 25 -28.00 27.26 -19.01
N GLU A 26 -28.97 28.15 -18.80
CA GLU A 26 -28.75 29.61 -18.84
C GLU A 26 -27.85 30.10 -17.68
N ARG A 27 -27.95 29.49 -16.50
CA ARG A 27 -27.03 29.74 -15.36
C ARG A 27 -25.61 29.29 -15.66
N VAL A 28 -25.45 28.11 -16.27
CA VAL A 28 -24.12 27.60 -16.66
C VAL A 28 -23.49 28.48 -17.73
N GLU A 29 -24.27 28.94 -18.71
CA GLU A 29 -23.81 29.85 -19.76
C GLU A 29 -23.47 31.26 -19.24
N SER A 30 -24.19 31.76 -18.24
CA SER A 30 -23.89 33.06 -17.62
C SER A 30 -22.63 33.00 -16.74
N LEU A 31 -22.35 31.87 -16.08
CA LEU A 31 -21.11 31.62 -15.36
C LEU A 31 -19.89 31.49 -16.29
N THR A 32 -20.07 30.92 -17.48
CA THR A 32 -18.98 30.84 -18.49
C THR A 32 -18.72 32.18 -19.16
N ARG A 33 -19.71 33.08 -19.28
CA ARG A 33 -19.54 34.43 -19.83
C ARG A 33 -18.92 35.44 -18.86
N THR A 34 -18.96 35.21 -17.55
CA THR A 34 -18.41 36.14 -16.53
C THR A 34 -16.96 35.86 -16.12
N GLY A 35 -16.29 34.89 -16.76
CA GLY A 35 -14.88 34.54 -16.52
C GLY A 35 -13.83 35.44 -17.18
N VAL A 36 -14.20 36.57 -17.80
CA VAL A 36 -13.24 37.52 -18.39
C VAL A 36 -13.57 38.95 -17.94
N ASN A 37 -12.69 39.50 -17.11
CA ASN A 37 -12.58 40.90 -16.69
C ASN A 37 -13.78 41.52 -15.95
N THR A 38 -13.67 41.72 -14.63
CA THR A 38 -13.55 43.06 -14.00
C THR A 38 -13.46 43.00 -12.47
N SER A 39 -12.74 43.99 -11.94
CA SER A 39 -12.38 44.32 -10.57
C SER A 39 -13.54 44.61 -9.60
N ILE A 40 -13.40 44.21 -8.34
CA ILE A 40 -14.30 44.61 -7.23
C ILE A 40 -13.62 45.68 -6.35
N PRO A 41 -14.26 46.84 -6.10
CA PRO A 41 -13.82 47.84 -5.15
C PRO A 41 -14.38 47.62 -3.73
N GLY A 42 -13.54 47.82 -2.71
CA GLY A 42 -13.93 48.27 -1.38
C GLY A 42 -14.27 47.20 -0.33
N GLN A 43 -13.27 46.73 0.42
CA GLN A 43 -13.42 46.45 1.86
C GLN A 43 -12.20 46.98 2.61
N THR A 44 -12.49 47.88 3.55
CA THR A 44 -11.56 48.55 4.45
C THR A 44 -11.33 47.75 5.73
N ASN A 45 -10.13 47.93 6.28
CA ASN A 45 -9.70 47.72 7.68
C ASN A 45 -9.58 46.28 8.21
N ARG A 46 -8.33 45.76 8.35
CA ARG A 46 -7.55 45.69 9.62
C ARG A 46 -6.15 45.04 9.42
N PRO A 47 -5.24 45.03 10.42
CA PRO A 47 -3.96 45.75 10.40
C PRO A 47 -2.72 44.92 9.99
N ALA A 48 -1.62 45.65 9.80
CA ALA A 48 -0.31 45.18 9.35
C ALA A 48 0.50 44.41 10.43
N SER A 49 1.38 43.52 9.95
CA SER A 49 2.61 43.05 10.61
C SER A 49 3.56 42.41 9.57
N PRO A 50 4.88 42.35 9.83
CA PRO A 50 5.86 43.07 9.00
C PRO A 50 6.72 42.21 8.06
N THR A 51 7.33 42.92 7.11
CA THR A 51 8.36 42.50 6.15
C THR A 51 9.66 42.08 6.83
N VAL A 52 10.25 40.96 6.38
CA VAL A 52 11.69 40.68 6.48
C VAL A 52 12.25 40.57 5.07
N MET A 53 13.22 41.43 4.78
CA MET A 53 14.00 41.52 3.54
C MET A 53 15.09 40.43 3.49
N LEU A 54 15.37 39.92 2.30
CA LEU A 54 16.66 39.27 1.99
C LEU A 54 17.24 39.88 0.71
N SER A 55 18.42 40.47 0.89
CA SER A 55 19.24 41.15 -0.09
C SER A 55 20.08 40.17 -0.91
N SER A 56 20.21 40.42 -2.21
CA SER A 56 21.36 39.97 -3.00
C SER A 56 21.85 41.10 -3.91
N SER A 57 22.96 41.73 -3.51
CA SER A 57 23.92 42.43 -4.37
C SER A 57 24.57 41.41 -5.32
N GLY A 58 24.91 41.67 -6.59
CA GLY A 58 25.13 42.89 -7.35
C GLY A 58 26.50 42.78 -8.05
N LEU A 59 26.57 43.17 -9.34
CA LEU A 59 27.72 43.45 -10.26
C LEU A 59 27.52 42.70 -11.60
N GLY A 60 27.51 43.29 -12.80
CA GLY A 60 27.64 44.68 -13.27
C GLY A 60 28.01 44.71 -14.78
N LEU A 61 27.57 45.77 -15.48
CA LEU A 61 27.95 46.28 -16.83
C LEU A 61 27.50 45.46 -18.08
N GLY A 62 26.98 46.04 -19.17
CA GLY A 62 26.72 47.45 -19.54
C GLY A 62 26.11 47.59 -20.96
N THR A 63 25.46 48.74 -21.18
CA THR A 63 25.29 49.54 -22.44
C THR A 63 24.43 49.04 -23.62
N SER A 64 23.13 49.40 -23.63
CA SER A 64 22.36 50.31 -24.54
C SER A 64 22.83 50.63 -25.99
N PRO A 65 21.99 51.20 -26.91
CA PRO A 65 20.51 51.26 -27.06
C PRO A 65 20.04 51.20 -28.58
N PRO A 66 19.09 52.01 -29.08
CA PRO A 66 17.61 51.95 -29.10
C PRO A 66 17.06 51.67 -30.54
N VAL A 67 15.77 51.61 -30.89
CA VAL A 67 14.84 52.73 -31.14
C VAL A 67 13.49 52.15 -31.61
N SER A 68 12.44 52.87 -31.20
CA SER A 68 11.01 52.92 -31.58
C SER A 68 10.65 52.66 -33.07
N SER A 69 9.41 52.49 -33.52
CA SER A 69 8.10 52.98 -33.09
C SER A 69 7.02 52.31 -33.95
N SER A 70 5.86 52.08 -33.34
CA SER A 70 4.51 51.89 -33.91
C SER A 70 4.14 53.00 -34.93
N PRO A 71 3.04 52.95 -35.74
CA PRO A 71 1.70 52.54 -35.31
C PRO A 71 0.79 51.80 -36.32
N SER A 72 -0.27 51.30 -35.69
CA SER A 72 -1.58 50.83 -36.17
C SER A 72 -2.31 51.71 -37.17
N VAL A 73 -3.04 51.08 -38.10
CA VAL A 73 -4.37 51.55 -38.58
C VAL A 73 -5.30 50.35 -38.76
N ALA A 74 -6.52 50.51 -38.24
CA ALA A 74 -7.62 49.56 -38.19
C ALA A 74 -8.41 49.48 -39.52
N GLY A 75 -9.15 48.38 -39.73
CA GLY A 75 -10.22 48.32 -40.73
C GLY A 75 -10.61 46.91 -41.18
N ILE A 76 -11.56 46.30 -40.48
CA ILE A 76 -12.39 45.12 -40.84
C ILE A 76 -13.31 45.57 -42.01
N PRO A 77 -13.70 44.76 -43.04
CA PRO A 77 -14.49 43.56 -42.77
C PRO A 77 -14.46 42.36 -43.77
N THR A 78 -14.76 41.19 -43.18
CA THR A 78 -15.63 40.10 -43.65
C THR A 78 -15.37 39.27 -44.93
N VAL A 79 -15.54 37.96 -44.69
CA VAL A 79 -15.91 36.82 -45.57
C VAL A 79 -14.81 36.06 -46.32
N VAL A 80 -14.33 35.02 -45.64
CA VAL A 80 -14.10 33.63 -46.07
C VAL A 80 -13.90 33.37 -47.57
N SER A 81 -12.69 32.94 -47.93
CA SER A 81 -12.46 31.92 -48.94
C SER A 81 -11.23 31.09 -48.57
N VAL A 82 -11.47 29.80 -48.38
CA VAL A 82 -10.47 28.79 -47.99
C VAL A 82 -9.91 28.19 -49.28
N SER A 83 -8.63 28.44 -49.57
CA SER A 83 -7.78 27.49 -50.30
C SER A 83 -6.30 27.84 -50.18
N ALA A 84 -5.59 26.89 -49.55
CA ALA A 84 -4.19 26.51 -49.67
C ALA A 84 -3.12 27.58 -49.98
N LEU A 85 -2.16 27.75 -49.05
CA LEU A 85 -0.71 27.67 -49.30
C LEU A 85 0.07 27.77 -47.97
N THR A 86 0.83 26.71 -47.68
CA THR A 86 2.09 26.65 -46.93
C THR A 86 2.35 27.65 -45.78
N ALA A 87 2.37 27.12 -44.55
CA ALA A 87 3.32 27.57 -43.53
C ALA A 87 3.80 26.33 -42.75
N SER A 88 5.00 25.85 -43.10
CA SER A 88 5.77 24.94 -42.28
C SER A 88 6.03 25.61 -40.94
N ARG A 89 5.22 25.28 -39.94
CA ARG A 89 5.49 25.60 -38.55
C ARG A 89 6.78 24.85 -38.19
N PRO A 90 7.85 25.50 -37.68
CA PRO A 90 8.98 24.74 -37.18
C PRO A 90 8.44 23.87 -36.06
N ALA A 91 8.54 22.56 -36.25
CA ALA A 91 8.36 21.63 -35.16
C ALA A 91 9.42 22.01 -34.13
N ASN A 92 9.01 22.64 -33.03
CA ASN A 92 9.74 22.60 -31.78
C ASN A 92 9.74 21.13 -31.33
N THR A 93 10.52 20.32 -32.03
CA THR A 93 10.97 19.04 -31.53
C THR A 93 11.83 19.40 -30.32
N PRO A 94 11.49 18.93 -29.10
CA PRO A 94 12.41 19.07 -27.99
C PRO A 94 13.76 18.55 -28.46
N ILE A 95 14.82 19.35 -28.31
CA ILE A 95 16.18 18.90 -28.59
C ILE A 95 16.46 17.78 -27.58
N GLU A 96 16.30 16.53 -28.02
CA GLU A 96 16.68 15.32 -27.29
C GLU A 96 18.11 15.52 -26.82
N GLN A 97 18.34 15.46 -25.50
CA GLN A 97 19.69 15.67 -25.00
C GLN A 97 20.55 14.45 -25.39
N PRO A 98 21.85 14.62 -25.65
CA PRO A 98 22.75 13.51 -26.00
C PRO A 98 22.73 12.34 -24.98
N LYS A 99 22.38 12.62 -23.72
CA LYS A 99 22.21 11.63 -22.66
C LYS A 99 21.04 10.66 -22.90
N ASP A 100 19.98 11.11 -23.59
CA ASP A 100 18.75 10.33 -23.78
C ASP A 100 18.99 9.13 -24.70
N LYS A 101 19.87 9.28 -25.71
CA LYS A 101 20.25 8.22 -26.65
C LYS A 101 21.14 7.12 -26.06
N VAL A 102 21.76 7.35 -24.91
CA VAL A 102 22.69 6.41 -24.28
C VAL A 102 21.95 5.41 -23.38
N LEU A 103 20.80 5.79 -22.82
CA LEU A 103 20.11 4.98 -21.81
C LEU A 103 19.13 3.95 -22.40
N TYR A 104 18.42 4.29 -23.48
CA TYR A 104 17.50 3.37 -24.14
C TYR A 104 17.72 3.36 -25.66
N PRO A 105 17.82 2.18 -26.30
CA PRO A 105 17.84 2.12 -27.76
C PRO A 105 16.49 2.58 -28.32
N ASN A 106 16.50 3.22 -29.50
CA ASN A 106 15.30 3.76 -30.16
C ASN A 106 14.17 2.73 -30.38
N ARG A 107 14.47 1.43 -30.36
CA ARG A 107 13.49 0.36 -30.53
C ARG A 107 13.00 -0.16 -29.19
N VAL A 108 11.75 0.15 -28.86
CA VAL A 108 11.04 -0.47 -27.74
C VAL A 108 10.65 -1.90 -28.11
N ILE A 109 11.10 -2.88 -27.32
CA ILE A 109 10.63 -4.26 -27.42
C ILE A 109 9.37 -4.39 -26.58
N LEU A 110 8.23 -4.47 -27.26
CA LEU A 110 6.95 -4.87 -26.69
C LEU A 110 6.90 -6.40 -26.72
N THR A 111 6.83 -7.04 -25.55
CA THR A 111 6.73 -8.51 -25.43
C THR A 111 5.27 -8.96 -25.33
N THR A 112 4.39 -8.23 -26.02
CA THR A 112 2.95 -8.23 -25.76
C THR A 112 2.21 -9.40 -26.42
N TYR A 113 2.83 -10.16 -27.35
CA TYR A 113 2.13 -11.22 -28.06
C TYR A 113 2.79 -12.61 -27.86
N PRO A 114 1.99 -13.69 -27.64
CA PRO A 114 2.52 -15.03 -27.37
C PRO A 114 3.37 -15.61 -28.52
N ASP A 115 2.94 -15.37 -29.77
CA ASP A 115 3.52 -15.99 -30.98
C ASP A 115 4.63 -15.15 -31.61
N GLN A 116 5.19 -14.20 -30.88
CA GLN A 116 6.25 -13.35 -31.40
C GLN A 116 7.54 -14.17 -31.57
N THR A 117 8.05 -14.22 -32.81
CA THR A 117 9.23 -15.00 -33.17
C THR A 117 10.42 -14.71 -32.26
N GLY A 118 10.96 -15.77 -31.66
CA GLY A 118 12.14 -15.69 -30.79
C GLY A 118 11.84 -15.36 -29.32
N ILE A 119 10.56 -15.24 -28.92
CA ILE A 119 10.14 -15.25 -27.51
C ILE A 119 9.89 -16.70 -27.09
N LYS A 120 10.58 -17.16 -26.06
CA LYS A 120 10.45 -18.52 -25.49
C LYS A 120 10.51 -18.41 -23.96
N PRO A 121 9.37 -18.18 -23.28
CA PRO A 121 9.31 -18.12 -21.83
C PRO A 121 9.89 -19.37 -21.18
N ILE A 122 10.55 -19.20 -20.03
CA ILE A 122 10.99 -20.33 -19.22
C ILE A 122 9.75 -21.04 -18.65
N PRO A 123 9.60 -22.36 -18.84
CA PRO A 123 8.50 -23.11 -18.24
C PRO A 123 8.43 -22.91 -16.73
N LEU A 124 7.21 -22.76 -16.20
CA LEU A 124 6.98 -22.55 -14.77
C LEU A 124 5.87 -23.45 -14.26
N SER A 125 6.16 -24.29 -13.27
CA SER A 125 5.20 -25.14 -12.57
C SER A 125 5.06 -24.67 -11.13
N TRP A 126 4.04 -23.86 -10.83
CA TRP A 126 3.94 -23.08 -9.59
C TRP A 126 4.18 -23.88 -8.30
N ALA A 127 3.55 -25.05 -8.19
CA ALA A 127 3.52 -25.88 -6.99
C ALA A 127 4.37 -27.16 -7.11
N ALA A 128 5.39 -27.15 -7.97
CA ALA A 128 6.30 -28.28 -8.09
C ALA A 128 7.08 -28.53 -6.79
N ASP A 129 7.35 -29.81 -6.51
CA ASP A 129 8.00 -30.30 -5.28
C ASP A 129 9.49 -29.93 -5.15
N SER A 130 10.11 -29.44 -6.22
CA SER A 130 11.51 -29.08 -6.28
C SER A 130 11.73 -27.81 -7.11
N PRO A 131 12.76 -27.00 -6.79
CA PRO A 131 13.07 -25.79 -7.56
C PRO A 131 13.32 -26.09 -9.04
N ALA A 132 14.02 -27.18 -9.34
CA ALA A 132 14.33 -27.58 -10.72
C ALA A 132 13.06 -27.88 -11.53
N ALA A 133 12.07 -28.57 -10.95
CA ALA A 133 10.79 -28.83 -11.60
C ALA A 133 9.89 -27.58 -11.63
N ARG A 134 10.05 -26.66 -10.66
CA ARG A 134 9.32 -25.40 -10.59
C ARG A 134 9.76 -24.45 -11.70
N GLY A 135 11.06 -24.21 -11.83
CA GLY A 135 11.67 -23.18 -12.66
C GLY A 135 11.71 -21.78 -11.98
N PRO A 136 12.64 -20.88 -12.37
CA PRO A 136 12.74 -19.55 -11.78
C PRO A 136 11.63 -18.60 -12.28
N ILE A 137 11.29 -17.60 -11.46
CA ILE A 137 10.45 -16.47 -11.90
C ILE A 137 11.33 -15.40 -12.53
N VAL A 138 10.99 -15.02 -13.76
CA VAL A 138 11.74 -14.02 -14.53
C VAL A 138 10.77 -13.02 -15.14
N CYS A 139 10.82 -11.78 -14.66
CA CYS A 139 10.14 -10.63 -15.28
C CYS A 139 11.10 -9.58 -15.84
N SER A 140 12.42 -9.82 -15.73
CA SER A 140 13.46 -8.87 -16.13
C SER A 140 13.38 -8.46 -17.60
N ARG A 141 13.68 -7.18 -17.85
CA ARG A 141 13.78 -6.60 -19.19
C ARG A 141 15.22 -6.48 -19.70
N LEU A 142 16.20 -7.06 -18.99
CA LEU A 142 17.58 -7.11 -19.48
C LEU A 142 17.64 -7.85 -20.83
N PRO A 143 18.55 -7.48 -21.75
CA PRO A 143 18.64 -8.09 -23.08
C PRO A 143 18.78 -9.62 -23.05
N THR A 144 19.45 -10.17 -22.03
CA THR A 144 19.64 -11.62 -21.83
C THR A 144 18.36 -12.34 -21.39
N SER A 145 17.40 -11.64 -20.75
CA SER A 145 16.23 -12.23 -20.10
C SER A 145 14.89 -11.86 -20.75
N ILE A 146 14.83 -10.78 -21.54
CA ILE A 146 13.56 -10.23 -22.06
C ILE A 146 12.75 -11.22 -22.91
N LYS A 147 13.42 -12.12 -23.64
CA LYS A 147 12.81 -13.16 -24.46
C LYS A 147 12.38 -14.40 -23.67
N LEU A 148 12.80 -14.50 -22.40
CA LEU A 148 12.64 -15.67 -21.52
C LEU A 148 11.63 -15.42 -20.39
N ARG A 149 11.03 -14.21 -20.33
CA ARG A 149 10.11 -13.80 -19.26
C ARG A 149 8.92 -14.75 -19.15
N ASN A 150 8.61 -15.17 -17.94
CA ASN A 150 7.47 -16.00 -17.58
C ASN A 150 6.58 -15.36 -16.50
N ALA A 151 6.76 -14.05 -16.25
CA ALA A 151 5.96 -13.27 -15.32
C ALA A 151 5.69 -11.84 -15.82
N ILE A 152 4.51 -11.33 -15.49
CA ILE A 152 4.05 -9.96 -15.76
C ILE A 152 4.51 -9.04 -14.63
N GLY A 153 4.75 -7.76 -14.92
CA GLY A 153 5.17 -6.78 -13.92
C GLY A 153 6.69 -6.61 -13.84
N ALA A 154 7.18 -6.25 -12.65
CA ALA A 154 8.57 -5.94 -12.39
C ALA A 154 9.02 -6.43 -11.01
N HIS A 155 10.32 -6.70 -10.86
CA HIS A 155 10.94 -6.92 -9.55
C HIS A 155 10.87 -5.66 -8.68
N SER A 156 11.03 -5.81 -7.37
CA SER A 156 11.06 -4.73 -6.39
C SER A 156 9.70 -4.12 -6.06
N GLY A 157 8.59 -4.82 -6.36
CA GLY A 157 7.21 -4.42 -6.04
C GLY A 157 6.91 -2.94 -6.30
N SER A 158 6.37 -2.25 -5.29
CA SER A 158 6.06 -0.80 -5.34
C SER A 158 7.29 0.10 -5.55
N TYR A 159 8.51 -0.40 -5.34
CA TYR A 159 9.76 0.35 -5.55
C TYR A 159 10.28 0.29 -6.99
N SER A 160 9.68 -0.51 -7.86
CA SER A 160 10.03 -0.59 -9.29
C SER A 160 9.99 0.76 -10.01
N ILE A 161 9.04 1.64 -9.64
CA ILE A 161 8.92 2.99 -10.20
C ILE A 161 10.12 3.88 -9.82
N TYR A 162 10.55 3.84 -8.55
CA TYR A 162 11.74 4.57 -8.11
C TYR A 162 13.00 4.06 -8.81
N ARG A 163 13.12 2.75 -9.04
CA ARG A 163 14.19 2.19 -9.85
C ARG A 163 14.15 2.71 -11.28
N ALA A 164 12.97 2.80 -11.90
CA ALA A 164 12.82 3.33 -13.25
C ALA A 164 13.25 4.81 -13.32
N LEU A 165 12.86 5.63 -12.33
CA LEU A 165 13.28 7.03 -12.23
C LEU A 165 14.80 7.15 -12.03
N ALA A 166 15.41 6.33 -11.17
CA ALA A 166 16.85 6.31 -10.97
C ALA A 166 17.61 5.97 -12.27
N ILE A 167 17.06 5.09 -13.11
CA ILE A 167 17.63 4.81 -14.44
C ILE A 167 17.46 6.01 -15.37
N ALA A 168 16.27 6.61 -15.42
CA ALA A 168 16.01 7.78 -16.26
C ALA A 168 16.89 8.98 -15.89
N MET A 169 17.20 9.15 -14.60
CA MET A 169 18.11 10.18 -14.09
C MET A 169 19.60 9.84 -14.30
N GLY A 170 19.91 8.63 -14.75
CA GLY A 170 21.29 8.14 -14.92
C GLY A 170 22.00 7.76 -13.61
N THR A 171 21.29 7.71 -12.49
CA THR A 171 21.84 7.23 -11.19
C THR A 171 22.08 5.72 -11.21
N LEU A 172 21.34 4.97 -12.02
CA LEU A 172 21.49 3.53 -12.19
C LEU A 172 21.58 3.14 -13.66
N SER A 173 22.48 2.24 -14.02
CA SER A 173 22.54 1.72 -15.39
C SER A 173 21.26 0.92 -15.74
N PRO A 174 20.68 1.08 -16.95
CA PRO A 174 19.59 0.25 -17.44
C PRO A 174 19.94 -1.25 -17.47
N THR A 175 21.23 -1.57 -17.66
CA THR A 175 21.76 -2.94 -17.69
C THR A 175 22.27 -3.43 -16.34
N HIS A 176 22.12 -2.62 -15.27
CA HIS A 176 22.58 -3.02 -13.94
C HIS A 176 21.83 -4.26 -13.44
N GLN A 177 22.60 -5.32 -13.21
CA GLN A 177 22.19 -6.52 -12.52
C GLN A 177 22.76 -6.48 -11.09
N PRO A 178 21.92 -6.53 -10.05
CA PRO A 178 22.40 -6.59 -8.67
C PRO A 178 23.13 -7.91 -8.41
N ASN A 179 24.16 -7.87 -7.56
CA ASN A 179 24.82 -9.08 -7.06
C ASN A 179 24.26 -9.46 -5.69
N TYR A 180 23.76 -10.69 -5.56
CA TYR A 180 23.16 -11.24 -4.34
C TYR A 180 23.94 -12.44 -3.78
N SER A 181 25.19 -12.66 -4.22
CA SER A 181 25.97 -13.87 -3.87
C SER A 181 26.31 -14.03 -2.38
N LEU A 182 26.18 -12.97 -1.58
CA LEU A 182 26.49 -12.93 -0.14
C LEU A 182 25.27 -12.44 0.69
N THR A 183 24.06 -12.74 0.21
CA THR A 183 22.82 -12.31 0.85
C THR A 183 21.97 -13.49 1.32
N GLU A 184 22.61 -14.62 1.64
CA GLU A 184 21.95 -15.78 2.20
C GLU A 184 21.22 -15.46 3.52
N PRO A 185 20.04 -16.06 3.76
CA PRO A 185 19.28 -15.79 4.96
C PRO A 185 20.00 -16.33 6.20
N PRO A 186 20.16 -15.54 7.29
CA PRO A 186 20.82 -15.97 8.53
C PRO A 186 19.93 -16.86 9.42
N VAL A 187 18.73 -17.18 8.93
CA VAL A 187 17.71 -18.00 9.58
C VAL A 187 17.15 -18.91 8.52
N GLU A 188 17.18 -20.21 8.78
CA GLU A 188 16.64 -21.20 7.87
C GLU A 188 15.11 -21.24 7.94
N ILE A 189 14.47 -21.13 6.77
CA ILE A 189 13.04 -21.41 6.60
C ILE A 189 12.95 -22.51 5.54
N PRO A 190 12.86 -23.79 5.96
CA PRO A 190 12.90 -24.92 5.03
C PRO A 190 11.57 -25.07 4.28
N PRO A 191 11.55 -25.79 3.15
CA PRO A 191 10.33 -26.08 2.41
C PRO A 191 9.26 -26.78 3.23
N GLN A 192 8.00 -26.35 3.06
CA GLN A 192 6.84 -26.92 3.73
C GLN A 192 5.98 -27.71 2.76
N ALA A 193 5.21 -28.68 3.27
CA ALA A 193 4.19 -29.36 2.47
C ALA A 193 3.23 -28.37 1.79
N SER A 194 2.91 -27.26 2.46
CA SER A 194 2.09 -26.17 1.92
C SER A 194 2.71 -25.41 0.74
N TRP A 195 4.03 -25.46 0.55
CA TRP A 195 4.67 -24.79 -0.61
C TRP A 195 4.37 -25.51 -1.93
N PHE A 196 4.04 -26.80 -1.83
CA PHE A 196 3.76 -27.68 -2.96
C PHE A 196 2.26 -27.88 -3.22
N ASP A 197 1.42 -27.16 -2.46
CA ASP A 197 -0.02 -27.12 -2.69
C ASP A 197 -0.38 -25.80 -3.41
N PRO A 198 -0.87 -25.85 -4.67
CA PRO A 198 -1.18 -24.66 -5.45
C PRO A 198 -2.30 -23.80 -4.86
N LYS A 199 -3.01 -24.27 -3.83
CA LYS A 199 -4.08 -23.54 -3.13
C LYS A 199 -3.60 -22.85 -1.85
N LYS A 200 -2.46 -23.26 -1.28
CA LYS A 200 -1.99 -22.76 0.03
C LYS A 200 -1.18 -21.49 -0.08
N ILE A 201 -0.37 -21.32 -1.13
CA ILE A 201 0.44 -20.11 -1.35
C ILE A 201 0.24 -19.65 -2.79
N VAL A 202 -0.43 -18.51 -2.96
CA VAL A 202 -0.78 -17.94 -4.28
C VAL A 202 -0.39 -16.46 -4.41
N SER A 203 0.02 -15.82 -3.33
CA SER A 203 0.25 -14.37 -3.26
C SER A 203 1.71 -13.93 -3.18
N PHE A 204 2.65 -14.87 -3.02
CA PHE A 204 4.09 -14.65 -3.15
C PHE A 204 4.83 -15.93 -3.54
N ASP A 205 6.11 -15.80 -3.90
CA ASP A 205 6.97 -16.93 -4.29
C ASP A 205 7.58 -17.62 -3.06
N PRO A 206 7.21 -18.88 -2.73
CA PRO A 206 7.69 -19.55 -1.53
C PRO A 206 9.22 -19.81 -1.53
N TRP A 207 9.83 -19.85 -2.71
CA TRP A 207 11.29 -19.99 -2.88
C TRP A 207 12.05 -18.67 -2.82
N GLY A 208 11.35 -17.54 -2.67
CA GLY A 208 11.86 -16.19 -2.87
C GLY A 208 13.10 -15.81 -2.04
N HIS A 209 13.32 -16.43 -0.89
CA HIS A 209 14.45 -16.19 0.02
C HIS A 209 15.70 -17.00 -0.32
N VAL A 210 15.57 -18.00 -1.19
CA VAL A 210 16.65 -18.93 -1.53
C VAL A 210 16.93 -19.04 -3.03
N VAL A 211 16.39 -18.13 -3.85
CA VAL A 211 16.52 -18.18 -5.32
C VAL A 211 17.97 -18.15 -5.79
N GLN A 212 18.89 -17.53 -5.04
CA GLN A 212 20.32 -17.48 -5.37
C GLN A 212 20.99 -18.84 -5.20
N GLN A 213 20.54 -19.65 -4.24
CA GLN A 213 21.04 -20.98 -3.97
C GLN A 213 20.43 -21.99 -4.94
N VAL A 214 19.11 -21.95 -5.11
CA VAL A 214 18.40 -22.99 -5.87
C VAL A 214 18.43 -22.79 -7.38
N TYR A 215 18.72 -21.58 -7.87
CA TYR A 215 18.87 -21.27 -9.30
C TYR A 215 20.27 -20.72 -9.64
N ALA A 216 21.29 -21.12 -8.87
CA ALA A 216 22.66 -20.65 -9.06
C ALA A 216 23.19 -20.90 -10.49
N THR A 217 22.84 -22.04 -11.08
CA THR A 217 23.25 -22.41 -12.44
C THR A 217 22.61 -21.53 -13.49
N GLU A 218 21.31 -21.26 -13.40
CA GLU A 218 20.58 -20.38 -14.31
C GLU A 218 21.10 -18.95 -14.23
N ILE A 219 21.39 -18.47 -13.02
CA ILE A 219 21.97 -17.15 -12.77
C ILE A 219 23.38 -17.06 -13.38
N ALA A 220 24.22 -18.08 -13.17
CA ALA A 220 25.55 -18.14 -13.78
C ALA A 220 25.50 -18.16 -15.32
N ASN A 221 24.44 -18.70 -15.90
CA ASN A 221 24.17 -18.67 -17.34
C ASN A 221 23.57 -17.33 -17.84
N GLY A 222 23.49 -16.31 -16.99
CA GLY A 222 23.09 -14.95 -17.36
C GLY A 222 21.61 -14.63 -17.19
N LEU A 223 20.85 -15.50 -16.50
CA LEU A 223 19.45 -15.24 -16.17
C LEU A 223 19.32 -14.28 -14.99
N ASP A 224 18.46 -13.27 -15.11
CA ASP A 224 18.20 -12.30 -14.04
C ASP A 224 17.07 -12.80 -13.13
N VAL A 225 17.43 -13.68 -12.19
CA VAL A 225 16.55 -14.18 -11.13
C VAL A 225 16.84 -13.41 -9.84
N ARG A 226 15.80 -12.81 -9.24
CA ARG A 226 15.95 -11.94 -8.06
C ARG A 226 15.13 -12.43 -6.88
N PRO A 227 15.64 -12.28 -5.64
CA PRO A 227 14.87 -12.64 -4.46
C PRO A 227 13.64 -11.76 -4.33
N SER A 228 12.52 -12.38 -3.95
CA SER A 228 11.26 -11.70 -3.57
C SER A 228 11.03 -11.77 -2.05
N ILE A 229 11.86 -12.51 -1.32
CA ILE A 229 11.87 -12.56 0.14
C ILE A 229 13.30 -12.33 0.62
N ALA A 230 13.47 -11.53 1.67
CA ALA A 230 14.75 -11.37 2.35
C ALA A 230 14.58 -11.57 3.85
N VAL A 231 15.40 -12.45 4.45
CA VAL A 231 15.36 -12.75 5.88
C VAL A 231 16.60 -12.17 6.55
N THR A 232 16.45 -11.58 7.73
CA THR A 232 17.56 -11.05 8.51
C THR A 232 17.28 -11.12 10.02
N LYS A 233 18.28 -10.81 10.84
CA LYS A 233 18.14 -10.65 12.30
C LYS A 233 18.24 -9.16 12.64
N ALA A 234 17.48 -8.73 13.64
CA ALA A 234 17.48 -7.35 14.08
C ALA A 234 17.19 -7.25 15.58
N HIS A 235 17.63 -6.15 16.17
CA HIS A 235 17.09 -5.67 17.42
C HIS A 235 16.10 -4.55 17.10
N ILE A 236 14.92 -4.58 17.70
CA ILE A 236 13.93 -3.51 17.57
C ILE A 236 13.81 -2.77 18.91
N LYS A 237 13.67 -1.45 18.83
CA LYS A 237 13.44 -0.59 19.99
C LYS A 237 12.16 0.20 19.78
N LEU A 238 11.30 0.18 20.79
CA LEU A 238 9.98 0.83 20.80
C LEU A 238 9.84 1.50 22.17
N SER A 239 9.49 2.79 22.18
CA SER A 239 9.36 3.58 23.41
C SER A 239 8.31 3.00 24.36
N GLU A 240 7.26 2.40 23.82
CA GLU A 240 6.16 1.83 24.60
C GLU A 240 6.61 0.57 25.35
N ILE A 241 7.58 -0.15 24.81
CA ILE A 241 8.12 -1.37 25.42
C ILE A 241 9.10 -1.01 26.55
N ASP A 242 9.77 0.13 26.47
CA ASP A 242 10.57 0.66 27.59
C ASP A 242 9.68 0.97 28.80
N ALA A 243 8.47 1.49 28.57
CA ALA A 243 7.49 1.74 29.63
C ALA A 243 6.98 0.44 30.29
N ALA A 244 6.97 -0.69 29.56
CA ALA A 244 6.58 -1.97 30.12
C ALA A 244 7.52 -2.42 31.27
N LEU A 245 8.79 -1.97 31.31
CA LEU A 245 9.75 -2.29 32.37
C LEU A 245 9.35 -1.81 33.76
N THR A 246 8.53 -0.76 33.85
CA THR A 246 8.15 -0.14 35.13
C THR A 246 6.82 -0.69 35.67
N THR A 247 6.18 -1.61 34.94
CA THR A 247 4.88 -2.18 35.28
C THR A 247 5.01 -3.59 35.88
N PRO A 248 4.07 -4.06 36.71
CA PRO A 248 4.04 -5.44 37.19
C PRO A 248 3.91 -6.49 36.07
N THR A 249 3.43 -6.08 34.89
CA THR A 249 3.33 -6.89 33.67
C THR A 249 4.61 -6.87 32.83
N ALA A 250 5.72 -6.34 33.37
CA ALA A 250 6.99 -6.18 32.68
C ALA A 250 7.48 -7.45 31.96
N LEU A 251 8.14 -7.23 30.84
CA LEU A 251 8.92 -8.25 30.15
C LEU A 251 10.30 -8.34 30.83
N PRO A 252 10.61 -9.43 31.55
CA PRO A 252 11.89 -9.55 32.23
C PRO A 252 13.04 -9.56 31.22
N ILE A 253 14.15 -8.90 31.55
CA ILE A 253 15.36 -8.93 30.72
C ILE A 253 15.98 -10.33 30.86
N ASP A 254 15.96 -11.10 29.78
CA ASP A 254 16.49 -12.48 29.73
C ASP A 254 17.83 -12.59 28.99
N GLY A 255 18.31 -11.50 28.39
CA GLY A 255 19.56 -11.46 27.65
C GLY A 255 19.50 -12.18 26.30
N LYS A 256 18.34 -12.68 25.88
CA LYS A 256 18.15 -13.48 24.65
C LYS A 256 17.13 -12.86 23.71
N ILE A 257 15.91 -12.61 24.20
CA ILE A 257 14.83 -11.98 23.45
C ILE A 257 14.69 -10.54 23.91
N VAL A 258 14.70 -10.31 25.23
CA VAL A 258 14.65 -8.97 25.82
C VAL A 258 16.05 -8.66 26.33
N ILE A 259 16.68 -7.65 25.73
CA ILE A 259 18.05 -7.27 26.03
C ILE A 259 18.11 -5.80 26.43
N LYS A 260 19.10 -5.44 27.24
CA LYS A 260 19.32 -4.04 27.62
C LYS A 260 19.80 -3.24 26.42
N SER A 261 19.21 -2.08 26.17
CA SER A 261 19.68 -1.16 25.14
C SER A 261 21.10 -0.66 25.44
N ARG A 262 21.79 -0.21 24.39
CA ARG A 262 23.11 0.42 24.52
C ARG A 262 23.03 1.66 25.43
N PRO A 263 24.09 1.97 26.20
CA PRO A 263 24.10 3.16 27.04
C PRO A 263 23.82 4.44 26.24
N VAL A 264 23.03 5.34 26.82
CA VAL A 264 22.82 6.67 26.26
C VAL A 264 24.10 7.48 26.43
N LEU A 265 24.49 8.23 25.40
CA LEU A 265 25.65 9.13 25.46
C LEU A 265 25.17 10.58 25.60
N ASN A 266 25.88 11.35 26.42
CA ASN A 266 25.75 12.80 26.47
C ASN A 266 26.33 13.43 25.18
N PRO A 267 26.01 14.70 24.87
CA PRO A 267 26.56 15.38 23.69
C PRO A 267 28.09 15.44 23.62
N ASP A 268 28.77 15.35 24.77
CA ASP A 268 30.24 15.30 24.88
C ASP A 268 30.83 13.90 24.68
N GLY A 269 30.00 12.89 24.40
CA GLY A 269 30.38 11.50 24.21
C GLY A 269 30.56 10.69 25.49
N THR A 270 30.39 11.30 26.68
CA THR A 270 30.40 10.57 27.95
C THR A 270 29.13 9.75 28.14
N GLN A 271 29.17 8.70 28.95
CA GLN A 271 27.99 7.90 29.24
C GLN A 271 27.01 8.67 30.14
N SER A 272 25.73 8.67 29.76
CA SER A 272 24.63 9.27 30.51
C SER A 272 24.10 8.30 31.57
N ASP A 273 23.58 8.85 32.68
CA ASP A 273 22.86 8.11 33.72
C ASP A 273 21.40 7.80 33.33
N ALA A 274 20.94 8.28 32.18
CA ALA A 274 19.60 7.98 31.67
C ALA A 274 19.40 6.47 31.43
N ASN A 275 18.23 5.96 31.80
CA ASN A 275 17.88 4.57 31.52
C ASN A 275 17.84 4.35 30.00
N PRO A 276 18.70 3.49 29.43
CA PRO A 276 18.71 3.28 27.98
C PRO A 276 17.50 2.49 27.49
N GLY A 277 16.74 1.85 28.38
CA GLY A 277 15.61 0.99 28.05
C GLY A 277 16.04 -0.40 27.59
N ILE A 278 15.19 -1.05 26.80
CA ILE A 278 15.38 -2.37 26.23
C ILE A 278 15.26 -2.40 24.71
N GLU A 279 15.79 -3.46 24.13
CA GLU A 279 15.59 -3.85 22.75
C GLU A 279 15.05 -5.28 22.72
N LEU A 280 14.33 -5.60 21.64
CA LEU A 280 13.85 -6.96 21.39
C LEU A 280 14.65 -7.57 20.25
N ALA A 281 15.34 -8.68 20.52
CA ALA A 281 15.98 -9.48 19.50
C ALA A 281 14.93 -10.29 18.73
N CYS A 282 14.95 -10.17 17.40
CA CYS A 282 14.02 -10.85 16.52
C CYS A 282 14.70 -11.28 15.22
N SER A 283 14.08 -12.25 14.56
CA SER A 283 14.28 -12.49 13.13
C SER A 283 13.18 -11.79 12.36
N LYS A 284 13.47 -11.28 11.16
CA LYS A 284 12.46 -10.65 10.31
C LYS A 284 12.59 -11.08 8.86
N ALA A 285 11.46 -11.14 8.17
CA ALA A 285 11.40 -11.44 6.74
C ALA A 285 10.59 -10.36 6.02
N ALA A 286 11.17 -9.73 5.01
CA ALA A 286 10.45 -8.86 4.09
C ALA A 286 10.01 -9.68 2.88
N VAL A 287 8.75 -9.56 2.45
CA VAL A 287 8.16 -10.36 1.37
C VAL A 287 7.47 -9.43 0.37
N GLU A 288 7.89 -9.55 -0.89
CA GLU A 288 7.26 -8.91 -2.04
C GLU A 288 6.15 -9.79 -2.63
N PRO A 289 5.07 -9.18 -3.14
CA PRO A 289 3.97 -9.91 -3.74
C PRO A 289 4.39 -10.53 -5.09
N VAL A 290 4.05 -11.81 -5.26
CA VAL A 290 4.19 -12.55 -6.52
C VAL A 290 2.98 -13.46 -6.67
N TRP A 291 2.05 -13.08 -7.54
CA TRP A 291 0.75 -13.69 -7.64
C TRP A 291 0.72 -14.81 -8.67
N TRP A 292 0.23 -15.97 -8.25
CA TRP A 292 -0.26 -17.03 -9.12
C TRP A 292 -1.72 -16.72 -9.51
N LEU A 293 -1.92 -16.15 -10.69
CA LEU A 293 -3.21 -15.61 -11.12
C LEU A 293 -4.37 -16.62 -11.05
N PRO A 294 -4.21 -17.91 -11.47
CA PRO A 294 -5.28 -18.89 -11.32
C PRO A 294 -5.70 -19.10 -9.86
N GLY A 295 -4.74 -19.20 -8.94
CA GLY A 295 -5.03 -19.42 -7.52
C GLY A 295 -5.62 -18.19 -6.83
N VAL A 296 -5.17 -16.98 -7.21
CA VAL A 296 -5.78 -15.72 -6.72
C VAL A 296 -7.23 -15.61 -7.20
N ALA A 297 -7.51 -15.94 -8.46
CA ALA A 297 -8.87 -15.92 -9.00
C ALA A 297 -9.79 -16.93 -8.28
N GLU A 298 -9.30 -18.16 -8.06
CA GLU A 298 -10.01 -19.20 -7.29
C GLU A 298 -10.36 -18.70 -5.88
N ARG A 299 -9.41 -18.08 -5.17
CA ARG A 299 -9.66 -17.53 -3.82
C ARG A 299 -10.67 -16.39 -3.78
N PHE A 300 -10.78 -15.62 -4.84
CA PHE A 300 -11.79 -14.58 -4.96
C PHE A 300 -13.12 -15.09 -5.51
N GLY A 301 -13.23 -16.37 -5.86
CA GLY A 301 -14.45 -16.96 -6.41
C GLY A 301 -14.81 -16.40 -7.79
N ILE A 302 -13.82 -15.97 -8.57
CA ILE A 302 -14.01 -15.37 -9.90
C ILE A 302 -13.19 -16.09 -10.97
N HIS A 303 -13.57 -15.92 -12.23
CA HIS A 303 -12.76 -16.40 -13.35
C HIS A 303 -11.46 -15.61 -13.50
N GLU A 304 -10.37 -16.30 -13.87
CA GLU A 304 -9.05 -15.68 -14.11
C GLU A 304 -9.12 -14.56 -15.17
N SER A 305 -9.97 -14.70 -16.19
CA SER A 305 -10.19 -13.69 -17.22
C SER A 305 -10.79 -12.40 -16.66
N LEU A 306 -11.73 -12.50 -15.72
CA LEU A 306 -12.32 -11.35 -15.04
C LEU A 306 -11.28 -10.65 -14.15
N LEU A 307 -10.52 -11.43 -13.37
CA LEU A 307 -9.43 -10.90 -12.55
C LEU A 307 -8.43 -10.10 -13.40
N ARG A 308 -7.94 -10.69 -14.50
CA ARG A 308 -6.99 -10.04 -15.41
C ARG A 308 -7.55 -8.76 -16.02
N ARG A 309 -8.81 -8.80 -16.46
CA ARG A 309 -9.48 -7.64 -17.04
C ARG A 309 -9.61 -6.50 -16.04
N ALA A 310 -10.10 -6.79 -14.84
CA ALA A 310 -10.21 -5.80 -13.78
C ALA A 310 -8.84 -5.20 -13.43
N LEU A 311 -7.81 -6.03 -13.25
CA LEU A 311 -6.44 -5.55 -13.00
C LEU A 311 -5.93 -4.66 -14.13
N PHE A 312 -6.22 -4.97 -15.39
CA PHE A 312 -5.80 -4.16 -16.54
C PHE A 312 -6.55 -2.82 -16.58
N GLU A 313 -7.88 -2.84 -16.50
CA GLU A 313 -8.72 -1.64 -16.63
C GLU A 313 -8.51 -0.67 -15.45
N GLU A 314 -8.50 -1.17 -14.21
CA GLU A 314 -8.37 -0.34 -13.00
C GLU A 314 -6.95 0.18 -12.76
N THR A 315 -5.93 -0.40 -13.42
CA THR A 315 -4.57 0.16 -13.41
C THR A 315 -4.31 1.11 -14.59
N GLY A 316 -5.36 1.55 -15.30
CA GLY A 316 -5.21 2.45 -16.45
C GLY A 316 -4.46 1.81 -17.62
N GLY A 317 -4.51 0.49 -17.75
CA GLY A 317 -3.90 -0.24 -18.85
C GLY A 317 -2.38 -0.47 -18.72
N MET A 318 -1.79 -0.31 -17.53
CA MET A 318 -0.34 -0.41 -17.31
C MET A 318 0.29 -1.75 -17.75
N TYR A 319 -0.47 -2.85 -17.69
CA TYR A 319 0.03 -4.20 -17.97
C TYR A 319 -0.78 -4.90 -19.07
N PRO A 320 -0.55 -4.56 -20.36
CA PRO A 320 -1.27 -5.16 -21.48
C PRO A 320 -1.13 -6.69 -21.55
N GLU A 321 -0.04 -7.26 -21.03
CA GLU A 321 0.17 -8.71 -20.94
C GLU A 321 -0.91 -9.43 -20.12
N LEU A 322 -1.61 -8.75 -19.21
CA LEU A 322 -2.74 -9.35 -18.48
C LEU A 322 -3.83 -9.84 -19.45
N ILE A 323 -4.03 -9.14 -20.56
CA ILE A 323 -5.02 -9.48 -21.60
C ILE A 323 -4.40 -10.30 -22.72
N THR A 324 -3.22 -9.87 -23.18
CA THR A 324 -2.61 -10.37 -24.43
C THR A 324 -1.76 -11.62 -24.24
N ARG A 325 -1.35 -11.94 -22.99
CA ARG A 325 -0.53 -13.10 -22.62
C ARG A 325 -1.22 -14.00 -21.59
N PRO A 326 -2.33 -14.68 -21.97
CA PRO A 326 -3.01 -15.61 -21.06
C PRO A 326 -2.16 -16.83 -20.69
N ASP A 327 -1.09 -17.10 -21.46
CA ASP A 327 -0.08 -18.13 -21.21
C ASP A 327 0.81 -17.80 -20.00
N ILE A 328 1.05 -16.53 -19.70
CA ILE A 328 1.82 -16.11 -18.51
C ILE A 328 0.88 -16.06 -17.31
N LYS A 329 1.10 -16.94 -16.33
CA LYS A 329 0.24 -17.10 -15.16
C LYS A 329 0.72 -16.41 -13.88
N VAL A 330 1.90 -15.81 -13.90
CA VAL A 330 2.49 -15.10 -12.76
C VAL A 330 2.46 -13.60 -12.98
N PHE A 331 2.09 -12.86 -11.94
CA PHE A 331 2.09 -11.39 -11.93
C PHE A 331 2.78 -10.86 -10.68
N LEU A 332 3.70 -9.91 -10.84
CA LEU A 332 4.34 -9.18 -9.75
C LEU A 332 3.68 -7.79 -9.65
N PRO A 333 2.60 -7.65 -8.86
CA PRO A 333 1.91 -6.37 -8.72
C PRO A 333 2.79 -5.35 -7.98
N PRO A 334 2.78 -4.07 -8.38
CA PRO A 334 3.58 -3.01 -7.76
C PRO A 334 2.92 -2.48 -6.46
N ILE A 335 2.47 -3.38 -5.59
CA ILE A 335 1.79 -3.02 -4.33
C ILE A 335 2.71 -3.21 -3.13
N GLY A 336 2.28 -2.71 -1.97
CA GLY A 336 2.96 -2.92 -0.70
C GLY A 336 3.04 -4.41 -0.36
N GLY A 337 4.24 -4.85 0.07
CA GLY A 337 4.47 -6.20 0.57
C GLY A 337 4.07 -6.38 2.05
N LEU A 338 4.77 -7.29 2.72
CA LEU A 338 4.63 -7.51 4.15
C LEU A 338 6.00 -7.70 4.82
N THR A 339 6.03 -7.52 6.14
CA THR A 339 7.17 -7.88 6.99
C THR A 339 6.69 -8.80 8.09
N VAL A 340 7.37 -9.92 8.29
CA VAL A 340 7.18 -10.79 9.46
C VAL A 340 8.23 -10.48 10.49
N TYR A 341 7.84 -10.36 11.75
CA TYR A 341 8.72 -10.33 12.93
C TYR A 341 8.51 -11.60 13.73
N ILE A 342 9.61 -12.28 14.06
CA ILE A 342 9.64 -13.58 14.73
C ILE A 342 10.46 -13.42 16.02
N PHE A 343 9.79 -13.60 17.16
CA PHE A 343 10.39 -13.55 18.49
C PHE A 343 10.58 -14.97 19.02
N GLY A 344 11.77 -15.26 19.56
CA GLY A 344 12.16 -16.61 19.98
C GLY A 344 12.81 -17.42 18.86
N ASN A 345 12.77 -18.75 18.97
CA ASN A 345 13.39 -19.64 18.00
C ASN A 345 12.50 -19.83 16.76
N PRO A 346 12.93 -19.42 15.54
CA PRO A 346 12.15 -19.59 14.32
C PRO A 346 11.75 -21.05 14.01
N ALA A 347 12.56 -22.02 14.45
CA ALA A 347 12.22 -23.44 14.27
C ALA A 347 10.95 -23.87 15.02
N HIS A 348 10.49 -23.11 16.02
CA HIS A 348 9.27 -23.43 16.79
C HIS A 348 7.98 -23.09 16.04
N MET A 349 8.00 -22.26 14.99
CA MET A 349 6.79 -21.85 14.24
C MET A 349 6.03 -23.02 13.57
N ARG A 350 6.75 -24.11 13.35
CA ARG A 350 6.34 -25.34 12.65
C ARG A 350 6.15 -26.52 13.58
N ASP A 351 6.44 -26.35 14.87
CA ASP A 351 6.30 -27.39 15.89
C ASP A 351 4.96 -27.17 16.62
N PRO A 352 3.93 -27.99 16.36
CA PRO A 352 2.61 -27.82 16.97
C PRO A 352 2.61 -28.06 18.48
N THR A 353 3.68 -28.58 19.08
CA THR A 353 3.82 -28.74 20.53
C THR A 353 4.25 -27.45 21.23
N LYS A 354 4.78 -26.47 20.48
CA LYS A 354 5.15 -25.16 21.01
C LYS A 354 3.96 -24.23 21.04
N GLU A 355 3.95 -23.33 22.02
CA GLU A 355 2.97 -22.26 22.11
C GLU A 355 3.29 -21.20 21.05
N LEU A 356 2.30 -20.84 20.23
CA LEU A 356 2.41 -19.82 19.20
C LEU A 356 1.40 -18.69 19.44
N THR A 357 1.93 -17.48 19.57
CA THR A 357 1.13 -16.25 19.63
C THR A 357 1.27 -15.46 18.32
N LEU A 358 0.14 -15.11 17.71
CA LEU A 358 0.09 -14.48 16.39
C LEU A 358 -0.66 -13.14 16.43
N ARG A 359 -0.08 -12.16 15.73
CA ARG A 359 -0.77 -10.97 15.27
C ARG A 359 -0.59 -10.77 13.77
N VAL A 360 -1.70 -10.57 13.08
CA VAL A 360 -1.75 -10.08 11.71
C VAL A 360 -2.20 -8.63 11.74
N HIS A 361 -1.29 -7.72 11.42
CA HIS A 361 -1.47 -6.28 11.47
C HIS A 361 -1.55 -5.70 10.05
N ASP A 362 -2.51 -4.82 9.80
CA ASP A 362 -2.53 -4.02 8.58
C ASP A 362 -2.03 -2.61 8.95
N GLU A 363 -1.14 -2.07 8.13
CA GLU A 363 -0.49 -0.78 8.29
C GLU A 363 -1.47 0.35 8.60
N CYS A 364 -1.10 1.17 9.58
CA CYS A 364 -1.75 2.43 9.90
C CYS A 364 -0.69 3.45 10.31
N ASN A 365 -0.04 4.08 9.33
CA ASN A 365 1.12 4.97 9.53
C ASN A 365 0.88 6.03 10.62
N GLY A 366 -0.25 6.75 10.54
CA GLY A 366 -0.61 7.78 11.51
C GLY A 366 -0.73 7.28 12.97
N SER A 367 -1.14 6.04 13.20
CA SER A 367 -1.21 5.48 14.55
C SER A 367 0.08 4.77 14.92
N ASP A 368 0.54 3.84 14.08
CA ASP A 368 1.68 2.96 14.34
C ASP A 368 2.98 3.75 14.60
N VAL A 369 3.23 4.81 13.82
CA VAL A 369 4.44 5.64 13.92
C VAL A 369 4.20 6.84 14.83
N PHE A 370 3.12 7.59 14.60
CA PHE A 370 2.92 8.90 15.23
C PHE A 370 1.96 8.90 16.43
N GLY A 371 1.35 7.76 16.77
CA GLY A 371 0.53 7.64 17.98
C GLY A 371 -0.83 8.32 17.91
N SER A 372 -1.43 8.47 16.72
CA SER A 372 -2.81 8.94 16.58
C SER A 372 -3.79 8.14 17.47
N ASP A 373 -4.60 8.86 18.23
CA ASP A 373 -5.61 8.37 19.19
C ASP A 373 -7.00 8.11 18.58
N ILE A 374 -7.17 8.40 17.29
CA ILE A 374 -8.43 8.22 16.53
C ILE A 374 -8.74 6.74 16.29
N CYS A 375 -7.73 5.87 16.36
CA CYS A 375 -7.88 4.43 16.09
C CYS A 375 -7.04 3.58 17.04
N THR A 376 -7.32 2.28 17.07
CA THR A 376 -6.69 1.33 18.00
C THR A 376 -5.48 0.59 17.42
N CYS A 377 -4.97 1.01 16.25
CA CYS A 377 -3.93 0.26 15.53
C CYS A 377 -2.64 0.12 16.36
N LYS A 378 -2.05 1.22 16.86
CA LYS A 378 -0.84 1.15 17.68
C LYS A 378 -1.04 0.42 19.01
N PRO A 379 -2.10 0.69 19.81
CA PRO A 379 -2.36 -0.09 21.02
C PRO A 379 -2.39 -1.61 20.78
N TYR A 380 -3.07 -2.05 19.72
CA TYR A 380 -3.07 -3.47 19.34
C TYR A 380 -1.69 -3.99 18.90
N LEU A 381 -0.92 -3.20 18.17
CA LEU A 381 0.41 -3.59 17.72
C LEU A 381 1.36 -3.79 18.90
N VAL A 382 1.38 -2.84 19.84
CA VAL A 382 2.21 -2.90 21.04
C VAL A 382 1.81 -4.08 21.92
N PHE A 383 0.51 -4.21 22.24
CA PHE A 383 -0.02 -5.32 23.03
C PHE A 383 0.33 -6.69 22.41
N ALA A 384 0.19 -6.80 21.09
CA ALA A 384 0.57 -8.03 20.38
C ALA A 384 2.06 -8.34 20.47
N ILE A 385 2.93 -7.33 20.34
CA ILE A 385 4.38 -7.52 20.46
C ILE A 385 4.72 -8.00 21.87
N GLU A 386 4.14 -7.40 22.91
CA GLU A 386 4.37 -7.82 24.30
C GLU A 386 3.97 -9.28 24.53
N GLU A 387 2.80 -9.70 24.07
CA GLU A 387 2.32 -11.08 24.23
C GLU A 387 3.13 -12.08 23.38
N CYS A 388 3.55 -11.67 22.18
CA CYS A 388 4.47 -12.44 21.33
C CYS A 388 5.82 -12.66 22.04
N VAL A 389 6.41 -11.62 22.62
CA VAL A 389 7.66 -11.70 23.37
C VAL A 389 7.47 -12.58 24.59
N ARG A 390 6.41 -12.37 25.38
CA ARG A 390 6.11 -13.18 26.57
C ARG A 390 6.01 -14.67 26.24
N THR A 391 5.38 -15.00 25.13
CA THR A 391 5.27 -16.38 24.63
C THR A 391 6.65 -16.95 24.28
N ALA A 392 7.46 -16.16 23.57
CA ALA A 392 8.82 -16.54 23.21
C ALA A 392 9.71 -16.77 24.44
N GLN A 393 9.60 -15.94 25.48
CA GLN A 393 10.37 -16.09 26.74
C GLN A 393 10.00 -17.37 27.51
N LYS A 394 8.75 -17.83 27.39
CA LYS A 394 8.27 -19.10 27.95
C LYS A 394 8.71 -20.33 27.15
N GLY A 395 9.47 -20.14 26.07
CA GLY A 395 9.94 -21.22 25.19
C GLY A 395 9.03 -21.51 23.98
N GLY A 396 7.99 -20.70 23.77
CA GLY A 396 7.17 -20.69 22.57
C GLY A 396 7.77 -19.85 21.44
N VAL A 397 6.91 -19.30 20.58
CA VAL A 397 7.28 -18.38 19.50
C VAL A 397 6.21 -17.29 19.32
N GLY A 398 6.66 -16.06 19.13
CA GLY A 398 5.79 -14.92 18.86
C GLY A 398 5.94 -14.45 17.42
N ILE A 399 4.83 -14.19 16.74
CA ILE A 399 4.83 -13.79 15.33
C ILE A 399 3.94 -12.57 15.13
N VAL A 400 4.52 -11.52 14.57
CA VAL A 400 3.79 -10.34 14.09
C VAL A 400 3.99 -10.22 12.58
N VAL A 401 2.91 -10.34 11.83
CA VAL A 401 2.90 -10.09 10.38
C VAL A 401 2.34 -8.71 10.13
N TYR A 402 3.15 -7.83 9.54
CA TYR A 402 2.81 -6.44 9.24
C TYR A 402 2.59 -6.28 7.73
N PHE A 403 1.33 -6.14 7.31
CA PHE A 403 0.94 -5.92 5.91
C PHE A 403 0.88 -4.44 5.57
N ARG A 404 1.48 -4.05 4.45
CA ARG A 404 1.46 -2.65 3.96
C ARG A 404 0.16 -2.34 3.21
N LYS A 405 -0.95 -2.27 3.96
CA LYS A 405 -2.32 -2.10 3.48
C LYS A 405 -3.04 -0.95 4.21
N GLU A 406 -2.49 0.26 4.07
CA GLU A 406 -3.03 1.46 4.70
C GLU A 406 -4.53 1.70 4.39
N GLY A 407 -5.28 2.17 5.38
CA GLY A 407 -6.66 2.61 5.21
C GLY A 407 -7.61 1.52 4.71
N ARG A 408 -7.43 0.26 5.11
CA ARG A 408 -8.16 -0.90 4.54
C ARG A 408 -7.97 -1.06 3.03
N ALA A 409 -6.74 -0.83 2.57
CA ALA A 409 -6.37 -0.81 1.16
C ALA A 409 -7.07 0.29 0.33
N LEU A 410 -7.62 1.33 0.97
CA LEU A 410 -8.12 2.54 0.31
C LEU A 410 -7.07 3.65 0.16
N GLY A 411 -5.93 3.50 0.86
CA GLY A 411 -4.89 4.52 0.94
C GLY A 411 -5.17 5.62 1.95
N GLU A 412 -4.13 6.39 2.26
CA GLU A 412 -4.13 7.40 3.32
C GLU A 412 -5.01 8.62 2.99
N VAL A 413 -5.03 9.06 1.72
CA VAL A 413 -5.86 10.19 1.29
C VAL A 413 -7.34 9.91 1.54
N THR A 414 -7.84 8.76 1.06
CA THR A 414 -9.24 8.35 1.25
C THR A 414 -9.60 8.23 2.73
N LYS A 415 -8.69 7.66 3.54
CA LYS A 415 -8.84 7.58 4.99
C LYS A 415 -9.05 8.96 5.62
N TYR A 416 -8.25 9.96 5.24
CA TYR A 416 -8.40 11.32 5.78
C TYR A 416 -9.67 12.02 5.29
N LEU A 417 -10.10 11.78 4.05
CA LEU A 417 -11.42 12.24 3.57
C LEU A 417 -12.57 11.64 4.40
N VAL A 418 -12.49 10.36 4.75
CA VAL A 418 -13.47 9.71 5.64
C VAL A 418 -13.44 10.31 7.04
N TYR A 419 -12.26 10.60 7.59
CA TYR A 419 -12.14 11.26 8.90
C TYR A 419 -12.75 12.65 8.89
N ASN A 420 -12.48 13.44 7.85
CA ASN A 420 -13.08 14.77 7.69
C ASN A 420 -14.62 14.68 7.60
N LEU A 421 -15.15 13.71 6.86
CA LEU A 421 -16.59 13.48 6.79
C LEU A 421 -17.18 13.08 8.15
N ARG A 422 -16.51 12.21 8.91
CA ARG A 422 -16.94 11.81 10.26
C ARG A 422 -17.00 13.01 11.20
N LYS A 423 -15.92 13.80 11.26
CA LYS A 423 -15.86 14.96 12.15
C LYS A 423 -16.87 16.06 11.77
N ARG A 424 -17.14 16.28 10.48
CA ARG A 424 -18.16 17.25 10.02
C ARG A 424 -19.60 16.76 10.13
N GLY A 425 -19.83 15.45 9.98
CA GLY A 425 -21.16 14.83 9.97
C GLY A 425 -21.64 14.31 11.33
N GLY A 426 -20.86 14.53 12.38
CA GLY A 426 -21.01 13.94 13.71
C GLY A 426 -20.34 12.56 13.77
N ASP A 427 -19.31 12.45 14.62
CA ASP A 427 -18.47 11.25 14.74
C ASP A 427 -19.09 10.24 15.71
N SER A 428 -20.10 9.51 15.28
CA SER A 428 -20.79 8.49 16.07
C SER A 428 -20.57 7.07 15.51
N ALA A 429 -20.62 6.06 16.38
CA ALA A 429 -20.29 4.68 16.00
C ALA A 429 -21.25 4.11 14.93
N ASP A 430 -22.52 4.52 14.93
CA ASP A 430 -23.53 4.11 13.93
C ASP A 430 -23.19 4.59 12.51
N LYS A 431 -22.51 5.75 12.38
CA LYS A 431 -22.15 6.34 11.09
C LYS A 431 -20.79 5.89 10.57
N TYR A 432 -19.98 5.23 11.41
CA TYR A 432 -18.58 4.93 11.11
C TYR A 432 -18.36 4.23 9.75
N PHE A 433 -19.08 3.12 9.49
CA PHE A 433 -18.98 2.42 8.21
C PHE A 433 -19.66 3.15 7.07
N LYS A 434 -20.78 3.85 7.35
CA LYS A 434 -21.51 4.63 6.35
C LYS A 434 -20.66 5.75 5.77
N SER A 435 -19.88 6.45 6.58
CA SER A 435 -18.93 7.47 6.10
C SER A 435 -17.87 6.87 5.16
N THR A 436 -17.46 5.63 5.39
CA THR A 436 -16.51 4.94 4.50
C THR A 436 -17.18 4.61 3.17
N GLU A 437 -18.38 4.02 3.19
CA GLU A 437 -19.14 3.69 1.98
C GLU A 437 -19.48 4.91 1.13
N LEU A 438 -19.82 6.03 1.76
CA LEU A 438 -20.14 7.28 1.06
C LEU A 438 -18.95 7.83 0.26
N ILE A 439 -17.71 7.62 0.74
CA ILE A 439 -16.50 8.12 0.09
C ILE A 439 -15.89 7.08 -0.86
N ALA A 440 -15.85 5.82 -0.45
CA ALA A 440 -15.12 4.76 -1.14
C ALA A 440 -16.02 3.79 -1.94
N GLY A 441 -17.34 3.86 -1.79
CA GLY A 441 -18.30 2.91 -2.38
C GLY A 441 -18.33 1.55 -1.69
N VAL A 442 -17.38 1.25 -0.79
CA VAL A 442 -17.26 -0.01 -0.05
C VAL A 442 -16.72 0.22 1.37
N LYS A 443 -16.98 -0.71 2.30
CA LYS A 443 -16.48 -0.62 3.69
C LYS A 443 -15.01 -1.02 3.85
N ASP A 444 -14.53 -1.90 2.97
CA ASP A 444 -13.22 -2.56 3.06
C ASP A 444 -12.79 -3.10 1.69
N MET A 445 -11.54 -2.82 1.27
CA MET A 445 -10.95 -3.35 0.03
C MET A 445 -9.85 -4.39 0.30
N ARG A 446 -9.64 -4.78 1.56
CA ARG A 446 -8.60 -5.76 1.90
C ARG A 446 -9.01 -7.16 1.47
N PHE A 447 -8.17 -7.76 0.65
CA PHE A 447 -8.21 -9.19 0.34
C PHE A 447 -7.57 -10.02 1.49
N GLN A 448 -8.31 -10.23 2.58
CA GLN A 448 -7.83 -11.05 3.70
C GLN A 448 -7.67 -12.53 3.29
N ALA A 449 -8.34 -12.99 2.24
CA ALA A 449 -8.19 -14.34 1.71
C ALA A 449 -6.75 -14.69 1.30
N LEU A 450 -5.90 -13.72 0.94
CA LEU A 450 -4.49 -13.97 0.60
C LEU A 450 -3.56 -13.97 1.82
N MET A 451 -4.01 -13.38 2.93
CA MET A 451 -3.19 -13.17 4.13
C MET A 451 -2.59 -14.45 4.75
N PRO A 452 -3.30 -15.61 4.79
CA PRO A 452 -2.76 -16.82 5.41
C PRO A 452 -1.53 -17.42 4.71
N ASP A 453 -1.21 -17.04 3.46
CA ASP A 453 -0.10 -17.62 2.70
C ASP A 453 1.23 -17.56 3.44
N ILE A 454 1.47 -16.46 4.14
CA ILE A 454 2.71 -16.28 4.91
C ILE A 454 2.77 -17.23 6.10
N LEU A 455 1.62 -17.56 6.69
CA LEU A 455 1.56 -18.53 7.79
C LEU A 455 1.83 -19.95 7.28
N HIS A 456 1.29 -20.27 6.09
CA HIS A 456 1.61 -21.51 5.38
C HIS A 456 3.08 -21.60 5.03
N TRP A 457 3.71 -20.50 4.60
CA TRP A 457 5.14 -20.47 4.30
C TRP A 457 6.00 -20.76 5.53
N LEU A 458 5.63 -20.22 6.68
CA LEU A 458 6.28 -20.47 7.97
C LEU A 458 6.07 -21.89 8.50
N GLY A 459 5.13 -22.66 7.94
CA GLY A 459 4.80 -24.02 8.36
C GLY A 459 3.81 -24.09 9.52
N ILE A 460 3.07 -23.00 9.77
CA ILE A 460 2.12 -22.91 10.89
C ILE A 460 0.87 -23.72 10.57
N THR A 461 0.49 -24.62 11.49
CA THR A 461 -0.73 -25.45 11.39
C THR A 461 -1.70 -25.21 12.56
N LYS A 462 -1.21 -24.60 13.65
CA LYS A 462 -1.94 -24.31 14.88
C LYS A 462 -1.45 -22.99 15.47
N ILE A 463 -2.38 -22.15 15.92
CA ILE A 463 -2.13 -20.92 16.66
C ILE A 463 -2.79 -21.06 18.03
N ASP A 464 -2.02 -20.93 19.11
CA ASP A 464 -2.55 -21.00 20.47
C ASP A 464 -3.26 -19.70 20.84
N ASN A 465 -2.63 -18.55 20.55
CA ASN A 465 -3.16 -17.24 20.92
C ASN A 465 -3.18 -16.29 19.71
N MET A 466 -4.36 -15.88 19.26
CA MET A 466 -4.51 -14.85 18.22
C MET A 466 -4.93 -13.51 18.83
N ILE A 467 -4.10 -12.47 18.65
CA ILE A 467 -4.41 -11.11 19.12
C ILE A 467 -5.16 -10.35 18.02
N SER A 468 -6.48 -10.51 17.97
CA SER A 468 -7.34 -9.85 16.99
C SER A 468 -8.83 -9.94 17.30
N MET A 469 -9.55 -8.84 17.13
CA MET A 469 -11.02 -8.82 17.07
C MET A 469 -11.59 -9.00 15.65
N SER A 470 -10.76 -9.14 14.61
CA SER A 470 -11.24 -9.19 13.21
C SER A 470 -11.67 -10.58 12.75
N ASP A 471 -12.97 -10.76 12.51
CA ASP A 471 -13.52 -12.03 12.02
C ASP A 471 -13.04 -12.36 10.61
N MET A 472 -12.85 -11.35 9.76
CA MET A 472 -12.25 -11.54 8.44
C MET A 472 -10.87 -12.18 8.50
N LYS A 473 -10.04 -11.81 9.50
CA LYS A 473 -8.71 -12.40 9.69
C LYS A 473 -8.81 -13.80 10.27
N TYR A 474 -9.66 -13.98 11.28
CA TYR A 474 -9.88 -15.28 11.92
C TYR A 474 -10.38 -16.31 10.91
N ASN A 475 -11.47 -16.01 10.19
CA ASN A 475 -12.07 -16.90 9.20
C ASN A 475 -11.07 -17.22 8.09
N ALA A 476 -10.36 -16.24 7.54
CA ALA A 476 -9.36 -16.49 6.50
C ALA A 476 -8.29 -17.49 6.95
N ILE A 477 -7.82 -17.41 8.20
CA ILE A 477 -6.81 -18.34 8.74
C ILE A 477 -7.41 -19.74 8.93
N VAL A 478 -8.57 -19.83 9.58
CA VAL A 478 -9.24 -21.12 9.88
C VAL A 478 -9.66 -21.83 8.59
N ASP A 479 -10.28 -21.11 7.65
CA ASP A 479 -10.71 -21.64 6.35
C ASP A 479 -9.52 -22.09 5.49
N SER A 480 -8.33 -21.52 5.72
CA SER A 480 -7.09 -21.98 5.09
C SER A 480 -6.52 -23.27 5.70
N GLY A 481 -7.13 -23.79 6.77
CA GLY A 481 -6.76 -25.03 7.45
C GLY A 481 -5.83 -24.86 8.65
N ILE A 482 -5.70 -23.65 9.19
CA ILE A 482 -4.89 -23.39 10.40
C ILE A 482 -5.83 -23.21 11.59
N SER A 483 -5.70 -24.09 12.59
CA SER A 483 -6.54 -24.01 13.79
C SER A 483 -6.13 -22.86 14.70
N ILE A 484 -7.10 -22.19 15.33
CA ILE A 484 -6.88 -21.14 16.33
C ILE A 484 -7.56 -21.57 17.64
N LEU A 485 -6.80 -21.67 18.72
CA LEU A 485 -7.32 -22.14 20.01
C LEU A 485 -7.97 -21.02 20.81
N LYS A 486 -7.28 -19.88 20.95
CA LYS A 486 -7.75 -18.73 21.72
C LYS A 486 -7.60 -17.46 20.92
N ARG A 487 -8.53 -16.54 21.17
CA ARG A 487 -8.61 -15.24 20.53
C ARG A 487 -8.78 -14.17 21.60
N TYR A 488 -8.03 -13.08 21.44
CA TYR A 488 -7.96 -11.98 22.39
C TYR A 488 -8.31 -10.67 21.72
N ASP A 489 -9.20 -9.90 22.35
CA ASP A 489 -9.43 -8.49 22.04
C ASP A 489 -8.40 -7.61 22.76
N LEU A 490 -8.43 -6.31 22.45
CA LEU A 490 -7.59 -5.33 23.13
C LEU A 490 -8.12 -5.11 24.56
N PRO A 491 -7.26 -5.18 25.59
CA PRO A 491 -7.65 -4.82 26.96
C PRO A 491 -8.27 -3.42 27.04
N GLU A 492 -9.34 -3.28 27.83
CA GLU A 492 -10.16 -2.07 27.92
C GLU A 492 -9.35 -0.80 28.28
N HIS A 493 -8.36 -0.94 29.16
CA HIS A 493 -7.49 0.16 29.59
C HIS A 493 -6.50 0.63 28.51
N LEU A 494 -6.35 -0.11 27.41
CA LEU A 494 -5.49 0.25 26.27
C LEU A 494 -6.27 0.90 25.12
N ILE A 495 -7.59 1.05 25.23
CA ILE A 495 -8.42 1.66 24.19
C ILE A 495 -8.45 3.19 24.40
N PRO A 496 -7.87 4.01 23.49
CA PRO A 496 -8.00 5.45 23.58
C PRO A 496 -9.47 5.91 23.57
N PRO A 497 -9.86 6.95 24.31
CA PRO A 497 -11.25 7.39 24.39
C PRO A 497 -11.90 7.68 23.03
N ASP A 498 -11.22 8.43 22.15
CA ASP A 498 -11.75 8.81 20.82
C ASP A 498 -11.90 7.60 19.88
N SER A 499 -11.08 6.57 20.09
CA SER A 499 -11.13 5.33 19.32
C SER A 499 -12.30 4.40 19.71
N ARG A 500 -13.05 4.71 20.77
CA ARG A 500 -14.23 3.93 21.17
C ARG A 500 -15.29 3.88 20.06
N VAL A 501 -15.44 4.97 19.31
CA VAL A 501 -16.30 5.05 18.13
C VAL A 501 -16.01 3.91 17.14
N GLU A 502 -14.72 3.65 16.90
CA GLU A 502 -14.28 2.57 16.03
C GLU A 502 -14.57 1.19 16.63
N ILE A 503 -14.23 0.99 17.91
CA ILE A 503 -14.36 -0.32 18.57
C ILE A 503 -15.82 -0.75 18.64
N ASP A 504 -16.71 0.15 19.08
CA ASP A 504 -18.11 -0.18 19.26
C ASP A 504 -18.81 -0.41 17.91
N ALA A 505 -18.47 0.39 16.89
CA ALA A 505 -18.92 0.15 15.53
C ALA A 505 -18.48 -1.22 14.99
N LYS A 506 -17.22 -1.61 15.24
CA LYS A 506 -16.68 -2.91 14.84
C LYS A 506 -17.42 -4.05 15.54
N ILE A 507 -17.58 -3.99 16.86
CA ILE A 507 -18.29 -5.02 17.64
C ILE A 507 -19.73 -5.17 17.14
N ALA A 508 -20.44 -4.06 16.93
CA ALA A 508 -21.79 -4.10 16.38
C ALA A 508 -21.86 -4.67 14.95
N SER A 509 -20.81 -4.49 14.14
CA SER A 509 -20.69 -5.12 12.81
C SER A 509 -20.31 -6.60 12.84
N GLY A 510 -20.18 -7.20 14.03
CA GLY A 510 -19.92 -8.63 14.22
C GLY A 510 -18.50 -8.98 14.64
N TYR A 511 -17.63 -8.02 14.94
CA TYR A 511 -16.28 -8.33 15.40
C TYR A 511 -16.30 -8.99 16.79
N PHE A 512 -15.37 -9.93 17.00
CA PHE A 512 -15.21 -10.62 18.28
C PHE A 512 -14.92 -9.66 19.44
N THR A 513 -15.56 -9.93 20.57
CA THR A 513 -15.23 -9.36 21.88
C THR A 513 -15.39 -10.43 22.96
N SER A 514 -14.53 -10.39 23.97
CA SER A 514 -14.64 -11.23 25.17
C SER A 514 -15.65 -10.67 26.17
N GLY A 515 -16.08 -9.42 25.99
CA GLY A 515 -16.92 -8.66 26.93
C GLY A 515 -18.35 -8.43 26.46
N LYS A 516 -18.89 -7.25 26.81
CA LYS A 516 -20.30 -6.90 26.58
C LYS A 516 -20.59 -6.73 25.09
N LYS A 517 -21.69 -7.34 24.62
CA LYS A 517 -22.24 -7.07 23.29
C LYS A 517 -22.76 -5.63 23.21
N VAL A 518 -22.31 -4.89 22.20
CA VAL A 518 -22.77 -3.51 21.93
C VAL A 518 -24.14 -3.57 21.25
N THR A 519 -25.12 -2.85 21.80
CA THR A 519 -26.47 -2.73 21.21
C THR A 519 -26.55 -1.51 20.28
N GLU A 520 -27.54 -1.45 19.40
CA GLU A 520 -27.76 -0.27 18.55
C GLU A 520 -27.95 1.02 19.36
N ALA A 521 -28.59 0.93 20.53
CA ALA A 521 -28.76 2.06 21.44
C ALA A 521 -27.44 2.54 22.07
N ASP A 522 -26.43 1.68 22.17
CA ASP A 522 -25.10 2.03 22.66
C ASP A 522 -24.28 2.77 21.58
N LEU A 523 -24.54 2.51 20.29
CA LEU A 523 -23.83 3.15 19.18
C LEU A 523 -24.10 4.66 19.10
N TYR A 524 -25.35 5.08 19.34
CA TYR A 524 -25.72 6.50 19.34
C TYR A 524 -25.11 7.28 20.51
N LYS A 525 -24.77 6.60 21.61
CA LYS A 525 -24.15 7.20 22.80
C LYS A 525 -22.64 7.35 22.65
N THR A 526 -22.05 6.58 21.75
CA THR A 526 -20.60 6.56 21.52
C THR A 526 -20.25 7.59 20.47
N VAL A 527 -19.83 8.76 20.95
CA VAL A 527 -19.50 9.92 20.13
C VAL A 527 -18.04 10.29 20.36
N GLY A 528 -17.31 10.48 19.26
CA GLY A 528 -15.94 10.96 19.27
C GLY A 528 -15.88 12.47 19.40
N ARG A 529 -14.68 13.00 19.58
CA ARG A 529 -14.44 14.44 19.72
C ARG A 529 -14.93 15.22 18.50
N THR A 530 -15.42 16.43 18.73
CA THR A 530 -15.78 17.36 17.65
C THR A 530 -14.53 17.97 17.01
N TRP A 531 -14.73 18.73 15.92
CA TRP A 531 -13.63 19.44 15.26
C TRP A 531 -13.05 20.55 16.16
N GLU A 532 -13.92 21.27 16.86
CA GLU A 532 -13.54 22.37 17.74
C GLU A 532 -12.77 21.89 18.99
N GLU A 533 -13.07 20.67 19.46
CA GLU A 533 -12.34 20.04 20.57
C GLU A 533 -10.90 19.63 20.21
N THR A 534 -10.54 19.63 18.91
CA THR A 534 -9.15 19.37 18.48
C THR A 534 -8.27 20.62 18.40
N ASP A 535 -8.84 21.82 18.57
CA ASP A 535 -8.11 23.09 18.54
C ASP A 535 -7.45 23.45 19.89
N HIS A 536 -7.41 22.51 20.86
CA HIS A 536 -7.01 22.75 22.25
C HIS A 536 -5.84 21.90 22.73
#